data_AF-A0AAV1ZDN2-F1
#
_entry.id   AF-A0AAV1ZDN2-F1
#
_cell.length_a   1.000
_cell.length_b   1.000
_cell.length_c   1.000
_cell.angle_alpha   90.00
_cell.angle_beta   90.00
_cell.angle_gamma   90.00
#
_symmetry.space_group_name_H-M   'P 1'
#
loop_
_entity.id
_entity.type
_entity.pdbx_description
1 polymer ?
#
loop_
_entity_poly.entity_id
_entity_poly.type
_entity_poly.pdbx_seq_one_letter_code
_entity_poly.pdbx_strand_id
1 'polypeptide(L)'
;MVAYKNESKVEGEIARQLRISSNTVSNFIRNPESDRRKKKTGRPKKLTQLDQRKIIRELKKTGGSVGKAQSQSGITHVTKRTIYKYIK
;
A
#
# COMPACT_ATOMS: atom_id res chain seq x y z
N MET A 1 -12.72 0.97 -24.20
CA MET A 1 -12.41 -0.43 -24.53
C MET A 1 -13.64 -1.33 -24.62
N VAL A 2 -14.61 -1.20 -23.71
CA VAL A 2 -15.84 -2.04 -23.72
C VAL A 2 -16.60 -1.96 -25.06
N ALA A 3 -16.68 -0.79 -25.69
CA ALA A 3 -17.28 -0.62 -27.02
C ALA A 3 -16.62 -1.49 -28.12
N TYR A 4 -15.29 -1.61 -28.12
CA TYR A 4 -14.54 -2.40 -29.11
C TYR A 4 -14.71 -3.92 -28.95
N LYS A 5 -15.00 -4.39 -27.73
CA LYS A 5 -15.31 -5.80 -27.46
C LYS A 5 -16.66 -6.19 -28.06
N ASN A 6 -17.64 -5.30 -28.00
CA ASN A 6 -18.97 -5.53 -28.56
C ASN A 6 -18.97 -5.53 -30.11
N GLU A 7 -17.97 -4.90 -30.72
CA GLU A 7 -17.79 -4.82 -32.18
C GLU A 7 -16.96 -5.99 -32.78
N SER A 8 -16.61 -7.03 -31.98
CA SER A 8 -15.81 -8.19 -32.41
C SER A 8 -14.47 -7.86 -33.08
N LYS A 9 -13.87 -6.71 -32.75
CA LYS A 9 -12.58 -6.28 -33.31
C LYS A 9 -11.42 -7.12 -32.78
N VAL A 10 -10.43 -7.37 -33.63
CA VAL A 10 -9.23 -8.13 -33.28
C VAL A 10 -8.38 -7.34 -32.28
N GLU A 11 -7.88 -8.00 -31.23
CA GLU A 11 -7.16 -7.35 -30.11
C GLU A 11 -5.99 -6.46 -30.58
N GLY A 12 -5.29 -6.88 -31.64
CA GLY A 12 -4.17 -6.13 -32.23
C GLY A 12 -4.59 -4.82 -32.92
N GLU A 13 -5.79 -4.78 -33.52
CA GLU A 13 -6.33 -3.54 -34.11
C GLU A 13 -6.75 -2.56 -33.04
N ILE A 14 -7.36 -3.06 -31.96
CA ILE A 14 -7.69 -2.26 -30.77
C ILE A 14 -6.43 -1.65 -30.16
N ALA A 15 -5.35 -2.43 -30.04
CA ALA A 15 -4.06 -1.96 -29.53
C ALA A 15 -3.46 -0.85 -30.41
N ARG A 16 -3.50 -1.01 -31.74
CA ARG A 16 -3.02 -0.01 -32.71
C ARG A 16 -3.85 1.27 -32.68
N GLN A 17 -5.17 1.14 -32.66
CA GLN A 17 -6.10 2.28 -32.64
C GLN A 17 -5.99 3.08 -31.34
N LEU A 18 -5.84 2.39 -30.20
CA LEU A 18 -5.70 3.01 -28.88
C LEU A 18 -4.25 3.37 -28.51
N ARG A 19 -3.26 3.04 -29.35
CA ARG A 19 -1.81 3.26 -29.11
C ARG A 19 -1.32 2.75 -27.75
N ILE A 20 -1.72 1.54 -27.40
CA ILE A 20 -1.37 0.87 -26.14
C ILE A 20 -0.87 -0.55 -26.41
N SER A 21 -0.19 -1.15 -25.43
CA SER A 21 0.33 -2.51 -25.62
C SER A 21 -0.80 -3.54 -25.71
N SER A 22 -0.64 -4.52 -26.61
CA SER A 22 -1.58 -5.65 -26.75
C SER A 22 -1.78 -6.39 -25.43
N ASN A 23 -0.75 -6.45 -24.58
CA ASN A 23 -0.86 -7.05 -23.24
C ASN A 23 -1.83 -6.27 -22.34
N THR A 24 -1.87 -4.94 -22.42
CA THR A 24 -2.84 -4.12 -21.68
C THR A 24 -4.27 -4.37 -22.16
N VAL A 25 -4.45 -4.50 -23.48
CA VAL A 25 -5.73 -4.83 -24.11
C VAL A 25 -6.22 -6.21 -23.67
N SER A 26 -5.36 -7.23 -23.75
CA SER A 26 -5.69 -8.61 -23.37
C SER A 26 -6.03 -8.73 -21.88
N ASN A 27 -5.25 -8.07 -21.00
CA ASN A 27 -5.53 -8.02 -19.57
C ASN A 27 -6.88 -7.36 -19.27
N PHE A 28 -7.21 -6.28 -19.98
CA PHE A 28 -8.50 -5.61 -19.85
C PHE A 28 -9.66 -6.48 -20.36
N ILE A 29 -9.53 -7.13 -21.53
CA ILE A 29 -10.60 -7.96 -22.10
C ILE A 29 -10.93 -9.16 -21.21
N ARG A 30 -9.90 -9.76 -20.60
CA ARG A 30 -10.02 -10.93 -19.70
C ARG A 30 -10.73 -10.57 -18.39
N ASN A 31 -10.47 -9.39 -17.83
CA ASN A 31 -11.14 -8.95 -16.60
C ASN A 31 -11.40 -7.43 -16.60
N PRO A 32 -12.38 -6.96 -17.38
CA PRO A 32 -12.62 -5.55 -17.59
C PRO A 32 -13.17 -4.86 -16.35
N GLU A 33 -13.90 -5.61 -15.53
CA GLU A 33 -14.41 -5.10 -14.27
C GLU A 33 -13.28 -4.82 -13.29
N SER A 34 -12.35 -5.75 -13.10
CA SER A 34 -11.27 -5.57 -12.11
C SER A 34 -10.15 -4.62 -12.54
N ASP A 35 -10.11 -4.19 -13.80
CA ASP A 35 -9.01 -3.37 -14.29
C ASP A 35 -8.86 -2.11 -13.44
N ARG A 36 -7.62 -1.88 -12.97
CA ARG A 36 -7.26 -0.78 -12.06
C ARG A 36 -8.04 -0.71 -10.74
N ARG A 37 -8.94 -1.66 -10.41
CA ARG A 37 -9.65 -1.71 -9.12
C ARG A 37 -8.71 -2.02 -7.95
N LYS A 38 -7.65 -2.81 -8.19
CA LYS A 38 -6.68 -3.19 -7.16
C LYS A 38 -5.75 -2.03 -6.82
N LYS A 39 -6.02 -1.35 -5.69
CA LYS A 39 -5.10 -0.35 -5.13
C LYS A 39 -3.81 -1.04 -4.64
N LYS A 40 -2.66 -0.42 -4.93
CA LYS A 40 -1.37 -0.85 -4.38
C LYS A 40 -1.35 -0.56 -2.88
N THR A 41 -1.08 -1.57 -2.07
CA THR A 41 -1.00 -1.47 -0.60
C THR A 41 0.14 -0.55 -0.13
N GLY A 42 1.12 -0.29 -0.99
CA GLY A 42 2.29 0.53 -0.68
C GLY A 42 3.33 -0.26 0.14
N ARG A 43 4.31 0.47 0.68
CA ARG A 43 5.38 -0.12 1.51
C ARG A 43 4.86 -0.43 2.93
N PRO A 44 5.20 -1.59 3.51
CA PRO A 44 4.90 -1.87 4.92
C PRO A 44 5.41 -0.77 5.86
N LYS A 45 4.66 -0.53 6.94
CA LYS A 45 5.05 0.43 7.98
C LYS A 45 6.30 -0.08 8.70
N LYS A 46 7.17 0.86 9.10
CA LYS A 46 8.38 0.56 9.90
C LYS A 46 8.09 0.04 11.31
N LEU A 47 6.88 0.25 11.81
CA LEU A 47 6.48 -0.10 13.17
C LEU A 47 5.28 -1.05 13.06
N THR A 48 5.43 -2.24 13.63
CA THR A 48 4.34 -3.24 13.65
C THR A 48 3.27 -2.84 14.66
N GLN A 49 2.08 -3.43 14.58
CA GLN A 49 1.04 -3.19 15.58
C GLN A 49 1.47 -3.64 16.99
N LEU A 50 2.28 -4.70 17.08
CA LEU A 50 2.82 -5.19 18.35
C LEU A 50 3.80 -4.19 18.95
N ASP A 51 4.69 -3.63 18.11
CA ASP A 51 5.63 -2.61 18.53
C ASP A 51 4.90 -1.34 19.00
N GLN A 52 3.83 -0.94 18.31
CA GLN A 52 3.00 0.20 18.72
C GLN A 52 2.42 -0.03 20.12
N ARG A 53 1.84 -1.21 20.36
CA ARG A 53 1.27 -1.57 21.67
C ARG A 53 2.32 -1.60 22.77
N LYS A 54 3.52 -2.12 22.50
CA LYS A 54 4.65 -2.11 23.44
C LYS A 54 5.05 -0.68 23.81
N ILE A 55 5.24 0.18 22.81
CA ILE A 55 5.62 1.58 23.06
C ILE A 55 4.54 2.32 23.85
N ILE A 56 3.25 2.15 23.51
CA ILE A 56 2.14 2.78 24.24
C ILE A 56 2.11 2.31 25.70
N ARG A 57 2.38 1.03 25.96
CA ARG A 57 2.45 0.48 27.33
C ARG A 57 3.59 1.11 28.12
N GLU A 58 4.79 1.20 27.55
CA GLU A 58 5.94 1.81 28.22
C GLU A 58 5.78 3.34 28.37
N LEU A 59 5.10 4.00 27.43
CA LEU A 59 4.76 5.43 27.57
C LEU A 59 3.92 5.73 28.80
N LYS A 60 2.93 4.89 29.09
CA LYS A 60 2.10 5.02 30.30
C LYS A 60 2.93 4.85 31.58
N LYS A 61 3.94 3.98 31.59
CA LYS A 61 4.83 3.77 32.75
C LYS A 61 5.84 4.90 32.93
N THR A 62 6.36 5.43 31.83
CA THR A 62 7.46 6.42 31.82
C THR A 62 6.99 7.87 31.95
N GLY A 63 5.70 8.12 32.19
CA GLY A 63 5.14 9.47 32.28
C GLY A 63 5.16 10.23 30.95
N GLY A 64 5.00 9.52 29.82
CA GLY A 64 4.88 10.14 28.49
C GLY A 64 6.21 10.42 27.76
N SER A 65 7.35 10.03 28.33
CA SER A 65 8.65 10.20 27.66
C SER A 65 8.88 9.15 26.57
N VAL A 66 8.73 9.55 25.31
CA VAL A 66 8.98 8.67 24.13
C VAL A 66 10.39 8.08 24.13
N GLY A 67 11.40 8.86 24.53
CA GLY A 67 12.78 8.38 24.58
C GLY A 67 12.96 7.25 25.61
N LYS A 68 12.38 7.39 26.81
CA LYS A 68 12.43 6.36 27.84
C LYS A 68 11.62 5.13 27.44
N ALA A 69 10.41 5.33 26.90
CA ALA A 69 9.55 4.24 26.45
C ALA A 69 10.17 3.45 25.29
N GLN A 70 10.87 4.12 24.37
CA GLN A 70 11.60 3.45 23.30
C GLN A 70 12.72 2.57 23.85
N SER A 71 13.52 3.09 24.78
CA SER A 71 14.60 2.33 25.44
C SER A 71 14.04 1.10 26.17
N GLN A 72 12.98 1.26 26.96
CA GLN A 72 12.35 0.18 27.73
C GLN A 72 11.61 -0.86 26.88
N SER A 73 11.11 -0.47 25.70
CA SER A 73 10.42 -1.39 24.79
C SER A 73 11.36 -2.24 23.92
N GLY A 74 12.66 -1.94 23.91
CA GLY A 74 13.66 -2.63 23.09
C GLY A 74 13.59 -2.31 21.59
N ILE A 75 12.82 -1.30 21.19
CA ILE A 75 12.61 -0.94 19.78
C ILE A 75 13.69 0.08 19.36
N THR A 76 14.85 -0.41 18.93
CA THR A 76 16.00 0.43 18.54
C THR A 76 16.07 0.71 17.04
N HIS A 77 15.43 -0.11 16.22
CA HIS A 77 15.48 -0.04 14.76
C HIS A 77 14.64 1.11 14.15
N VAL A 78 13.95 1.89 14.98
CA VAL A 78 13.06 2.98 14.54
C VAL A 78 13.45 4.30 15.19
N THR A 79 13.36 5.42 14.47
CA THR A 79 13.68 6.74 15.03
C THR A 79 12.55 7.26 15.91
N LYS A 80 12.88 8.07 16.94
CA LYS A 80 11.90 8.78 17.79
C LYS A 80 10.85 9.54 16.97
N ARG A 81 11.29 10.21 15.89
CA ARG A 81 10.38 10.93 14.96
C ARG A 81 9.33 10.01 14.33
N THR A 82 9.73 8.80 13.97
CA THR A 82 8.79 7.81 13.42
C THR A 82 7.80 7.38 14.50
N ILE A 83 8.27 7.16 15.73
CA ILE A 83 7.43 6.81 16.88
C ILE A 83 6.38 7.91 17.15
N TYR A 84 6.78 9.18 17.19
CA TYR A 84 5.86 10.32 17.34
C TYR A 84 4.75 10.37 16.28
N LYS A 85 5.02 9.96 15.03
CA LYS A 85 4.02 9.91 13.96
C LYS A 85 2.87 8.92 14.26
N TYR A 86 3.10 7.92 15.11
CA TYR A 86 2.13 6.86 15.40
C TYR A 86 1.45 6.97 16.77
N ILE A 87 1.92 7.84 17.67
CA ILE A 87 1.35 8.03 19.02
C ILE A 87 0.41 9.24 19.07
N LYS A 88 0.37 10.07 18.01
CA LYS A 88 -0.53 11.23 17.93
C LYS A 88 -2.00 10.82 17.96
#